data_AF-A0A415S0C0-F1
#
_entry.id   AF-A0A415S0C0-F1
#
_cell.length_a   1.000
_cell.length_b   1.000
_cell.length_c   1.000
_cell.angle_alpha   90.00
_cell.angle_beta   90.00
_cell.angle_gamma   90.00
#
_symmetry.space_group_name_H-M   'P 1'
#
loop_
_entity.id
_entity.type
_entity.pdbx_description
1 polymer ?
#
loop_
_entity_poly.entity_id
_entity_poly.type
_entity_poly.pdbx_seq_one_letter_code
_entity_poly.pdbx_strand_id
1 'polypeptide(L)'
;MKKSKPEPIPVMDYRQYRRARRLVHECCNYDGGNCIALDDGEECVCVQSISYSLLCRWFRAAVLPLDRELETALFHRLDAKRCAICGALFTPGSNRAKYCPECAPKVHRRQKAECERRRRVQRGQLEGKNPL
;
A
#
# COMPACT_ATOMS: atom_id res chain seq x y z
N MET A 1 31.95 12.14 4.64
CA MET A 1 30.55 11.65 4.76
C MET A 1 29.61 12.82 4.49
N LYS A 2 28.81 12.78 3.42
CA LYS A 2 27.81 13.84 3.17
C LYS A 2 26.73 13.72 4.24
N LYS A 3 26.61 14.69 5.15
CA LYS A 3 25.49 14.75 6.10
C LYS A 3 24.24 15.05 5.26
N SER A 4 23.47 14.03 4.91
CA SER A 4 22.14 14.22 4.34
C SER A 4 21.29 14.96 5.38
N LYS A 5 20.66 16.06 4.98
CA LYS A 5 19.67 16.75 5.83
C LYS A 5 18.60 15.72 6.23
N PRO A 6 18.16 15.67 7.50
CA PRO A 6 17.09 14.77 7.88
C PRO A 6 15.85 15.11 7.07
N GLU A 7 15.25 14.09 6.43
CA GLU A 7 14.00 14.31 5.71
C GLU A 7 12.93 14.87 6.66
N PRO A 8 12.17 15.87 6.23
CA PRO A 8 11.13 16.46 7.07
C PRO A 8 10.09 15.39 7.43
N ILE A 9 9.64 15.41 8.69
CA ILE A 9 8.59 14.49 9.15
C ILE A 9 7.31 14.79 8.36
N PRO A 10 6.71 13.80 7.68
CA PRO A 10 5.47 14.03 6.94
C PRO A 10 4.36 14.52 7.86
N VAL A 11 3.68 15.56 7.42
CA VAL A 11 2.46 16.08 8.05
C VAL A 11 1.27 15.66 7.20
N MET A 12 0.32 14.99 7.84
CA MET A 12 -0.90 14.49 7.22
C MET A 12 -1.93 15.61 7.08
N ASP A 13 -2.73 15.58 6.01
CA ASP A 13 -4.00 16.30 6.00
C ASP A 13 -5.06 15.58 6.87
N TYR A 14 -6.23 16.18 7.04
CA TYR A 14 -7.30 15.59 7.87
C TYR A 14 -7.78 14.22 7.37
N ARG A 15 -7.84 13.99 6.05
CA ARG A 15 -8.29 12.70 5.49
C ARG A 15 -7.25 11.62 5.73
N GLN A 16 -5.97 11.97 5.55
CA GLN A 16 -4.83 11.10 5.82
C GLN A 16 -4.75 10.76 7.31
N TYR A 17 -4.90 11.75 8.20
CA TYR A 17 -4.94 11.55 9.64
C TYR A 17 -6.07 10.60 10.06
N ARG A 18 -7.28 10.77 9.51
CA ARG A 18 -8.42 9.86 9.77
C ARG A 18 -8.14 8.43 9.32
N ARG A 19 -7.38 8.21 8.25
CA ARG A 19 -6.94 6.86 7.82
C ARG A 19 -5.89 6.31 8.79
N ALA A 20 -4.87 7.10 9.10
CA ALA A 20 -3.81 6.71 10.03
C ALA A 20 -4.37 6.34 11.41
N ARG A 21 -5.32 7.12 11.93
CA ARG A 21 -5.98 6.84 13.21
C ARG A 21 -6.74 5.52 13.22
N ARG A 22 -7.34 5.10 12.09
CA ARG A 22 -7.94 3.76 11.98
C ARG A 22 -6.86 2.67 12.02
N LEU A 23 -5.74 2.88 11.32
CA LEU A 23 -4.63 1.92 11.32
C LEU A 23 -3.96 1.80 12.68
N VAL A 24 -3.97 2.84 13.51
CA VAL A 24 -3.43 2.76 14.88
C VAL A 24 -4.09 1.62 15.66
N HIS A 25 -5.35 1.30 15.40
CA HIS A 25 -6.03 0.18 16.09
C HIS A 25 -5.50 -1.21 15.67
N GLU A 26 -4.77 -1.30 14.55
CA GLU A 26 -4.06 -2.51 14.12
C GLU A 26 -2.63 -2.60 14.72
N CYS A 27 -2.20 -1.57 15.46
CA CYS A 27 -0.88 -1.55 16.09
C CYS A 27 -0.87 -2.51 17.29
N CYS A 28 0.10 -3.43 17.33
CA CYS A 28 0.27 -4.36 18.45
C CYS A 28 0.50 -3.69 19.81
N ASN A 29 0.95 -2.44 19.82
CA ASN A 29 1.19 -1.68 21.05
C ASN A 29 0.00 -0.79 21.44
N TYR A 30 -1.09 -0.78 20.66
CA TYR A 30 -2.26 0.02 20.95
C TYR A 30 -3.21 -0.75 21.86
N ASP A 31 -3.56 -0.15 23.00
CA ASP A 31 -4.56 -0.68 23.92
C ASP A 31 -5.47 0.44 24.43
N GLY A 32 -6.77 0.37 24.15
CA GLY A 32 -7.77 1.30 24.68
C GLY A 32 -7.62 2.79 24.37
N GLY A 33 -6.66 3.21 23.53
CA GLY A 33 -6.28 4.63 23.35
C GLY A 33 -4.84 4.92 23.75
N ASN A 34 -4.24 4.04 24.53
CA ASN A 34 -2.90 4.11 25.08
C ASN A 34 -1.91 3.29 24.26
N CYS A 35 -0.62 3.51 24.53
CA CYS A 35 0.50 2.82 23.91
C CYS A 35 1.32 2.11 24.99
N ILE A 36 1.15 0.79 25.10
CA ILE A 36 1.82 -0.04 26.12
C ILE A 36 3.35 0.04 26.03
N ALA A 37 3.90 0.32 24.84
CA ALA A 37 5.34 0.45 24.65
C ALA A 37 5.93 1.77 25.17
N LEU A 38 5.07 2.74 25.51
CA LEU A 38 5.46 4.02 26.09
C LEU A 38 5.02 4.15 27.56
N ASP A 39 4.26 3.18 28.06
CA ASP A 39 3.84 3.11 29.45
C ASP A 39 5.06 2.81 30.34
N ASP A 40 5.37 3.71 31.28
CA ASP A 40 6.46 3.61 32.25
C ASP A 40 5.95 3.43 33.70
N GLY A 41 4.71 2.93 33.85
CA GLY A 41 4.00 2.80 35.12
C GLY A 41 2.77 3.70 35.20
N GLU A 42 2.58 4.59 34.23
CA GLU A 42 1.38 5.39 34.01
C GLU A 42 0.93 5.27 32.54
N GLU A 43 -0.39 5.19 32.33
CA GLU A 43 -0.97 5.06 30.99
C GLU A 43 -0.51 6.20 30.07
N CYS A 44 0.16 5.84 28.97
CA CYS A 44 0.63 6.80 27.98
C CYS A 44 -0.28 6.79 26.74
N VAL A 45 -0.91 7.91 26.40
CA VAL A 45 -1.75 8.03 25.20
C VAL A 45 -0.94 7.73 23.94
N CYS A 46 -1.51 6.98 23.00
CA CYS A 46 -0.85 6.67 21.75
C CYS A 46 -0.58 7.95 20.94
N VAL A 47 0.70 8.33 20.85
CA VAL A 47 1.14 9.57 20.17
C VAL A 47 0.64 9.66 18.73
N GLN A 48 0.60 8.54 18.00
CA GLN A 48 0.14 8.53 16.62
C GLN A 48 -1.39 8.69 16.49
N SER A 49 -2.15 8.37 17.53
CA SER A 49 -3.62 8.51 17.56
C SER A 49 -4.10 9.95 17.72
N ILE A 50 -3.22 10.84 18.17
CA ILE A 50 -3.51 12.26 18.48
C ILE A 50 -2.71 13.24 17.62
N SER A 51 -1.74 12.77 16.82
CA SER A 51 -0.84 13.62 16.03
C SER A 51 -1.13 13.58 14.53
N TYR A 52 -1.10 14.74 13.88
CA TYR A 52 -1.06 14.87 12.43
C TYR A 52 0.31 14.58 11.83
N SER A 53 1.36 14.59 12.65
CA SER A 53 2.71 14.22 12.22
C SER A 53 2.90 12.71 12.37
N LEU A 54 3.60 12.10 11.41
CA LEU A 54 4.02 10.71 11.53
C LEU A 54 5.24 10.61 12.47
N LEU A 55 5.07 10.81 13.77
CA LEU A 55 6.18 10.79 14.73
C LEU A 55 6.59 9.37 15.10
N CYS A 56 5.63 8.46 15.26
CA CYS A 56 5.88 7.10 15.74
C CYS A 56 6.66 6.28 14.69
N ARG A 57 7.90 5.91 15.03
CA ARG A 57 8.76 5.11 14.14
C ARG A 57 8.18 3.70 13.91
N TRP A 58 7.61 3.10 14.95
CA TRP A 58 6.95 1.80 14.84
C TRP A 58 5.77 1.86 13.87
N PHE A 59 4.93 2.88 14.00
CA PHE A 59 3.81 3.07 13.09
C PHE A 59 4.28 3.18 11.65
N ARG A 60 5.32 3.98 11.38
CA ARG A 60 5.88 4.12 10.02
C ARG A 60 6.36 2.79 9.43
N ALA A 61 7.04 1.97 10.23
CA ALA A 61 7.69 0.75 9.73
C ALA A 61 6.76 -0.47 9.67
N ALA A 62 5.83 -0.61 10.61
CA ALA A 62 5.05 -1.83 10.80
C ALA A 62 3.56 -1.66 10.51
N VAL A 63 3.00 -0.47 10.79
CA VAL A 63 1.54 -0.26 10.77
C VAL A 63 1.08 0.47 9.50
N LEU A 64 1.79 1.53 9.11
CA LEU A 64 1.50 2.30 7.91
C LEU A 64 1.53 1.45 6.62
N PRO A 65 2.46 0.48 6.44
CA PRO A 65 2.49 -0.36 5.24
C PRO A 65 1.24 -1.25 5.06
N LEU A 66 0.41 -1.41 6.09
CA LEU A 66 -0.89 -2.07 5.97
C LEU A 66 -1.85 -1.27 5.07
N ASP A 67 -1.67 0.05 4.97
CA ASP A 67 -2.33 0.92 4.00
C ASP A 67 -1.31 1.50 3.01
N ARG A 68 -0.92 0.67 2.04
CA ARG A 68 0.04 1.04 0.99
C ARG A 68 -0.33 2.31 0.24
N GLU A 69 -1.62 2.58 0.07
CA GLU A 69 -2.05 3.78 -0.64
C GLU A 69 -1.76 5.04 0.20
N LEU A 70 -2.03 4.99 1.51
CA LEU A 70 -1.69 6.08 2.43
C LEU A 70 -0.16 6.26 2.53
N GLU A 71 0.59 5.16 2.61
CA GLU A 71 2.05 5.17 2.61
C GLU A 71 2.61 5.85 1.35
N THR A 72 2.19 5.43 0.15
CA THR A 72 2.56 6.06 -1.12
C THR A 72 2.16 7.54 -1.13
N ALA A 73 0.97 7.86 -0.64
CA ALA A 73 0.49 9.23 -0.56
C ALA A 73 1.25 10.10 0.45
N LEU A 74 2.07 9.54 1.35
CA LEU A 74 2.85 10.32 2.32
C LEU A 74 4.32 10.42 1.93
N PHE A 75 4.93 9.32 1.45
CA PHE A 75 6.36 9.25 1.18
C PHE A 75 6.74 9.29 -0.31
N HIS A 76 5.83 8.96 -1.22
CA HIS A 76 6.15 8.74 -2.63
C HIS A 76 5.28 9.55 -3.59
N ARG A 77 4.76 10.70 -3.12
CA ARG A 77 3.79 11.52 -3.87
C ARG A 77 4.22 11.86 -5.30
N LEU A 78 5.49 12.22 -5.50
CA LEU A 78 6.00 12.66 -6.81
C LEU A 78 6.14 11.51 -7.82
N ASP A 79 6.39 10.29 -7.34
CA ASP A 79 6.60 9.11 -8.18
C ASP A 79 5.34 8.25 -8.30
N ALA A 80 4.28 8.60 -7.58
CA ALA A 80 3.07 7.79 -7.47
C ALA A 80 2.27 7.75 -8.78
N LYS A 81 1.64 6.59 -9.04
CA LYS A 81 0.69 6.39 -10.15
C LYS A 81 -0.63 5.84 -9.65
N ARG A 82 -1.68 6.01 -10.46
CA ARG A 82 -2.98 5.37 -10.22
C ARG A 82 -3.09 4.07 -11.00
N CYS A 83 -3.57 3.03 -10.34
CA CYS A 83 -3.79 1.74 -10.99
C CYS A 83 -4.93 1.85 -12.02
N ALA A 84 -4.70 1.36 -13.24
CA ALA A 84 -5.71 1.36 -14.30
C ALA A 84 -6.91 0.42 -14.06
N ILE A 85 -6.88 -0.43 -13.03
CA ILE A 85 -7.97 -1.35 -12.68
C ILE A 85 -8.78 -0.83 -11.51
N CYS A 86 -8.13 -0.49 -10.39
CA CYS A 86 -8.82 -0.10 -9.15
C CYS A 86 -8.69 1.39 -8.79
N GLY A 87 -7.91 2.18 -9.53
CA GLY A 87 -7.70 3.61 -9.26
C GLY A 87 -6.78 3.93 -8.07
N ALA A 88 -6.42 2.93 -7.26
CA ALA A 88 -5.57 3.09 -6.08
C ALA A 88 -4.21 3.70 -6.44
N LEU A 89 -3.74 4.59 -5.57
CA LEU A 89 -2.39 5.14 -5.65
C LEU A 89 -1.36 4.06 -5.30
N PHE A 90 -0.27 3.98 -6.06
CA PHE A 90 0.82 3.04 -5.79
C PHE A 90 2.17 3.58 -6.28
N THR A 91 3.24 3.12 -5.64
CA THR A 91 4.62 3.41 -6.08
C THR A 91 5.01 2.46 -7.23
N PRO A 92 5.28 2.96 -8.44
CA PRO A 92 5.63 2.12 -9.58
C PRO A 92 7.10 1.67 -9.53
N GLY A 93 7.36 0.40 -9.84
CA GLY A 93 8.74 -0.10 -10.01
C GLY A 93 9.38 0.29 -11.36
N SER A 94 8.59 0.81 -12.31
CA SER A 94 9.10 1.33 -13.59
C SER A 94 8.15 2.35 -14.22
N ASN A 95 8.67 3.14 -15.15
CA ASN A 95 7.85 4.08 -15.93
C ASN A 95 6.73 3.39 -16.74
N ARG A 96 6.87 2.10 -17.05
CA ARG A 96 5.87 1.32 -17.78
C ARG A 96 4.80 0.67 -16.89
N ALA A 97 4.94 0.72 -15.57
CA ALA A 97 3.98 0.11 -14.66
C ALA A 97 2.60 0.77 -14.76
N LYS A 98 1.56 -0.05 -14.96
CA LYS A 98 0.14 0.36 -15.10
C LYS A 98 -0.77 -0.09 -13.97
N TYR A 99 -0.34 -1.10 -13.21
CA TYR A 99 -1.18 -1.79 -12.22
C TYR A 99 -0.49 -1.79 -10.86
N CYS A 100 -1.27 -1.61 -9.80
CA CYS A 100 -0.76 -1.76 -8.43
C CYS A 100 -0.33 -3.21 -8.15
N PRO A 101 0.46 -3.45 -7.09
CA PRO A 101 0.95 -4.78 -6.73
C PRO A 101 -0.15 -5.85 -6.58
N GLU A 102 -1.37 -5.46 -6.19
CA GLU A 102 -2.50 -6.39 -6.03
C GLU A 102 -3.19 -6.74 -7.35
N CYS A 103 -3.23 -5.79 -8.29
CA CYS A 103 -3.89 -5.96 -9.58
C CYS A 103 -2.98 -6.58 -10.64
N ALA A 104 -1.67 -6.26 -10.62
CA ALA A 104 -0.72 -6.72 -11.61
C ALA A 104 -0.70 -8.26 -11.76
N PRO A 105 -0.63 -9.08 -10.69
CA PRO A 105 -0.62 -10.53 -10.82
C PRO A 105 -1.91 -11.07 -11.46
N LYS A 106 -3.06 -10.47 -11.15
CA LYS A 106 -4.36 -10.88 -11.70
C LYS A 106 -4.42 -10.63 -13.20
N VAL A 107 -3.97 -9.45 -13.65
CA VAL A 107 -3.92 -9.10 -15.07
C VAL A 107 -2.93 -9.98 -15.82
N HIS A 108 -1.71 -10.15 -15.30
CA HIS A 108 -0.68 -10.98 -15.93
C HIS A 108 -1.13 -12.44 -16.07
N ARG A 109 -1.80 -13.00 -15.06
CA ARG A 109 -2.37 -14.36 -15.14
C ARG A 109 -3.42 -14.47 -16.25
N ARG A 110 -4.34 -13.50 -16.36
CA ARG A 110 -5.36 -13.48 -17.43
C ARG A 110 -4.73 -13.40 -18.81
N GLN A 111 -3.78 -12.48 -19.00
CA GLN A 111 -3.06 -12.31 -20.27
C GLN A 111 -2.28 -13.57 -20.66
N LYS A 112 -1.57 -14.18 -19.71
CA LYS A 112 -0.85 -15.45 -19.94
C LYS A 112 -1.81 -16.56 -20.37
N ALA A 113 -2.94 -16.72 -19.68
CA ALA A 113 -3.96 -17.71 -20.03
C ALA A 113 -4.57 -17.46 -21.42
N GLU A 114 -4.80 -16.19 -21.79
CA GLU A 114 -5.28 -15.81 -23.11
C GLU A 114 -4.26 -16.11 -24.21
N CYS A 115 -2.99 -15.73 -24.02
CA CYS A 115 -1.90 -16.03 -24.95
C CYS A 115 -1.77 -17.54 -25.18
N GLU A 116 -1.80 -18.35 -24.12
CA GLU A 116 -1.74 -19.82 -24.25
C GLU A 116 -2.96 -20.39 -24.97
N ARG A 117 -4.17 -19.85 -24.73
CA ARG A 117 -5.37 -20.25 -25.49
C ARG A 117 -5.21 -19.96 -26.98
N ARG A 118 -4.78 -18.74 -27.34
CA ARG A 118 -4.52 -18.36 -28.74
C ARG A 118 -3.48 -19.26 -29.39
N ARG A 119 -2.40 -19.59 -28.65
CA ARG A 119 -1.36 -20.51 -29.12
C ARG A 119 -1.88 -21.93 -29.38
N ARG A 120 -2.75 -22.46 -28.51
CA ARG A 120 -3.38 -23.78 -28.71
C ARG A 120 -4.31 -23.82 -29.91
N VAL A 121 -5.11 -22.76 -30.12
CA VAL A 121 -5.94 -22.61 -31.32
C VAL A 121 -5.07 -22.61 -32.58
N GLN A 122 -3.99 -21.82 -32.61
CA GLN A 122 -3.08 -21.76 -33.76
C GLN A 122 -2.39 -23.11 -34.06
N ARG A 123 -2.16 -23.94 -33.04
CA ARG A 123 -1.58 -25.29 -33.20
C ARG A 123 -2.61 -26.38 -33.49
N GLY A 124 -3.88 -26.03 -33.71
CA GLY A 124 -4.96 -27.00 -33.97
C GLY A 124 -5.32 -27.88 -32.77
N GLN A 125 -4.91 -27.51 -31.54
CA GLN A 125 -5.11 -28.31 -30.33
C GLN A 125 -6.46 -28.04 -29.64
N LEU A 126 -7.25 -27.13 -30.21
CA LEU A 126 -8.61 -26.79 -29.77
C LEU A 126 -9.50 -26.88 -31.01
N GLU A 127 -9.85 -28.10 -31.41
CA GLU A 127 -10.89 -28.32 -32.41
C GLU A 127 -12.20 -27.75 -31.87
N GLY A 128 -12.80 -26.84 -32.64
CA GLY A 128 -14.12 -26.30 -32.33
C GLY A 128 -15.13 -27.44 -32.33
N LYS A 129 -15.79 -27.68 -31.20
CA LYS A 129 -17.05 -28.41 -31.23
C LYS A 129 -18.04 -27.57 -32.03
N ASN A 130 -18.28 -27.96 -33.28
CA ASN A 130 -19.39 -27.45 -34.07
C ASN A 130 -20.68 -27.78 -33.31
N PRO A 131 -21.53 -26.80 -32.93
CA PRO A 131 -22.87 -27.10 -32.46
C PRO A 131 -23.70 -27.57 -33.67
N LEU A 132 -24.34 -28.74 -33.54
CA LEU A 132 -25.35 -29.25 -34.47
C LEU A 132 -26.60 -28.36 -34.46
#